data_AF-A0A0C9XLL0-F1
#
_entry.id   AF-A0A0C9XLL0-F1
#
_cell.length_a   1.000
_cell.length_b   1.000
_cell.length_c   1.000
_cell.angle_alpha   90.00
_cell.angle_beta   90.00
_cell.angle_gamma   90.00
#
_symmetry.space_group_name_H-M   'P 1'
#
loop_
_entity.id
_entity.type
_entity.pdbx_description
1 polymer ?
#
loop_
_entity_poly.entity_id
_entity_poly.type
_entity_poly.pdbx_seq_one_letter_code
_entity_poly.pdbx_strand_id
1 'polypeptide(L)'
;MTIDVAAYDQPDYSPPNLRIEVLLLPDHQNLNVIGTTGYLNDHSQDFLSKFPTVQRILTWYFIPDTLDPITATSGPKQLPTHTLSEGCTEFVKKRWADPKALFLTVCNGSLVLAQTGVLDGTTSAPTKWR
;
A
#
# COMPACT_ATOMS: atom_id res chain seq x y z
N MET A 1 -1.97 -3.21 -14.36
CA MET A 1 -1.96 -4.18 -13.24
C MET A 1 -1.75 -3.45 -11.93
N THR A 2 -2.44 -3.90 -10.90
CA THR A 2 -2.96 -3.21 -9.71
C THR A 2 -1.96 -3.07 -8.56
N ILE A 3 -1.97 -1.91 -7.88
CA ILE A 3 -1.38 -1.73 -6.54
C ILE A 3 -2.45 -1.07 -5.67
N ASP A 4 -2.67 -1.62 -4.48
CA ASP A 4 -3.41 -1.00 -3.39
C ASP A 4 -2.43 -0.76 -2.24
N VAL A 5 -2.31 0.50 -1.83
CA VAL A 5 -1.48 0.93 -0.71
C VAL A 5 -2.39 1.32 0.45
N ALA A 6 -2.30 0.62 1.58
CA ALA A 6 -3.02 0.96 2.80
C ALA A 6 -2.08 1.66 3.79
N ALA A 7 -2.43 2.88 4.25
CA ALA A 7 -1.67 3.61 5.25
C ALA A 7 -2.42 3.73 6.59
N TYR A 8 -1.75 3.55 7.74
CA TYR A 8 -2.36 3.64 9.09
C TYR A 8 -1.43 4.28 10.14
N ASP A 9 -2.01 5.03 11.08
CA ASP A 9 -1.33 5.69 12.21
C ASP A 9 -1.55 4.96 13.55
N GLN A 10 -0.48 4.52 14.22
CA GLN A 10 -0.54 3.73 15.46
C GLN A 10 -0.83 4.59 16.71
N PRO A 11 -1.71 4.14 17.63
CA PRO A 11 -2.00 4.85 18.87
C PRO A 11 -1.03 4.42 19.99
N ASP A 12 0.17 4.99 20.06
CA ASP A 12 1.15 4.75 21.12
C ASP A 12 2.08 5.99 21.24
N TYR A 13 2.57 6.30 22.44
CA TYR A 13 3.40 7.46 22.81
C TYR A 13 4.82 7.51 22.16
N SER A 14 5.15 6.60 21.26
CA SER A 14 6.28 6.67 20.32
C SER A 14 5.96 7.62 19.14
N PRO A 15 6.94 8.25 18.47
CA PRO A 15 6.68 9.00 17.24
C PRO A 15 5.76 8.22 16.29
N PRO A 16 4.65 8.81 15.80
CA PRO A 16 3.64 8.10 15.01
C PRO A 16 4.31 7.43 13.81
N ASN A 17 4.39 6.10 13.87
CA ASN A 17 4.99 5.28 12.84
C ASN A 17 3.92 5.02 11.79
N LEU A 18 4.08 5.67 10.64
CA LEU A 18 3.16 5.50 9.52
C LEU A 18 3.52 4.19 8.84
N ARG A 19 2.63 3.21 8.98
CA ARG A 19 2.74 1.92 8.31
C ARG A 19 2.12 2.03 6.93
N ILE A 20 2.86 1.60 5.92
CA ILE A 20 2.41 1.60 4.53
C ILE A 20 2.50 0.17 4.01
N GLU A 21 1.34 -0.43 3.73
CA GLU A 21 1.20 -1.80 3.25
C GLU A 21 0.95 -1.78 1.75
N VAL A 22 1.84 -2.42 0.99
CA VAL A 22 1.79 -2.52 -0.47
C VAL A 22 1.35 -3.94 -0.81
N LEU A 23 0.12 -4.07 -1.30
CA LEU A 23 -0.40 -5.33 -1.80
C LEU A 23 0.28 -5.68 -3.14
N LEU A 24 1.04 -6.76 -3.15
CA LEU A 24 1.76 -7.22 -4.33
C LEU A 24 1.04 -8.40 -4.97
N LEU A 25 0.70 -8.25 -6.26
CA LEU A 25 0.09 -9.28 -7.06
C LEU A 25 1.11 -9.90 -8.04
N PRO A 26 0.95 -11.17 -8.43
CA PRO A 26 1.86 -11.83 -9.39
C PRO A 26 1.90 -11.09 -10.74
N ASP A 27 3.07 -10.81 -11.30
CA ASP A 27 3.23 -10.06 -12.57
C ASP A 27 2.86 -8.57 -12.52
N HIS A 28 2.83 -7.97 -11.31
CA HIS A 28 2.61 -6.53 -11.17
C HIS A 28 3.65 -5.70 -11.94
N GLN A 29 3.24 -4.51 -12.37
CA GLN A 29 4.15 -3.57 -13.04
C GLN A 29 5.16 -3.02 -12.04
N ASN A 30 6.43 -3.41 -12.17
CA ASN A 30 7.47 -3.05 -11.19
C ASN A 30 7.65 -1.53 -11.06
N LEU A 31 7.51 -0.80 -12.18
CA LEU A 31 7.59 0.67 -12.21
C LEU A 31 6.50 1.33 -11.36
N ASN A 32 5.31 0.74 -11.29
CA ASN A 32 4.23 1.27 -10.46
C ASN A 32 4.55 1.05 -8.97
N VAL A 33 5.25 -0.03 -8.61
CA VAL A 33 5.63 -0.28 -7.21
C VAL A 33 6.80 0.59 -6.83
N ILE A 34 7.96 0.39 -7.47
CA ILE A 34 9.22 1.05 -7.11
C ILE A 34 9.15 2.56 -7.35
N GLY A 35 8.50 2.99 -8.44
CA GLY A 35 8.33 4.41 -8.73
C GLY A 35 7.47 5.11 -7.68
N THR A 36 6.34 4.50 -7.29
CA THR A 36 5.45 5.10 -6.29
C THR A 36 6.04 5.03 -4.88
N THR A 37 6.63 3.91 -4.47
CA THR A 37 7.25 3.79 -3.14
C THR A 37 8.46 4.72 -3.00
N GLY A 38 9.31 4.79 -4.02
CA GLY A 38 10.44 5.72 -4.06
C GLY A 38 10.00 7.18 -4.01
N TYR A 39 9.05 7.56 -4.88
CA TYR A 39 8.51 8.93 -4.90
C TYR A 39 7.93 9.35 -3.53
N LEU A 40 7.10 8.50 -2.93
CA LEU A 40 6.49 8.77 -1.63
C LEU A 40 7.54 8.83 -0.52
N ASN A 41 8.51 7.93 -0.51
CA ASN A 41 9.58 7.93 0.48
C ASN A 41 10.40 9.21 0.38
N ASP A 42 10.91 9.54 -0.80
CA ASP A 42 11.83 10.66 -0.99
C ASP A 42 11.13 12.00 -0.72
N HIS A 43 9.89 12.18 -1.19
CA HIS A 43 9.11 13.39 -0.90
C HIS A 43 8.75 13.51 0.58
N SER A 44 8.45 12.38 1.24
CA SER A 44 8.15 12.41 2.68
C SER A 44 9.39 12.76 3.49
N GLN A 45 10.57 12.22 3.13
CA GLN A 45 11.83 12.54 3.81
C GLN A 45 12.25 13.99 3.56
N ASP A 46 12.10 14.52 2.34
CA ASP A 46 12.34 15.95 2.06
C ASP A 46 11.41 16.84 2.89
N PHE A 47 10.13 16.49 2.99
CA PHE A 47 9.19 17.23 3.82
C PHE A 47 9.55 17.17 5.31
N LEU A 48 9.88 15.99 5.83
CA LEU A 48 10.26 15.79 7.23
C LEU A 48 11.58 16.50 7.58
N SER A 49 12.50 16.67 6.62
CA SER A 49 13.75 17.41 6.83
C SER A 49 13.52 18.87 7.28
N LYS A 50 12.36 19.44 6.95
CA LYS A 50 11.94 20.79 7.32
C LYS A 50 11.47 20.87 8.78
N PHE A 51 11.24 19.74 9.44
CA PHE A 51 10.74 19.62 10.80
C PHE A 51 11.60 18.63 11.61
N PRO A 52 12.85 18.97 11.96
CA PRO A 52 13.81 18.04 12.55
C PRO A 52 13.40 17.47 13.92
N THR A 53 12.43 18.08 14.59
CA THR A 53 11.85 17.60 15.85
C THR A 53 10.74 16.56 15.65
N VAL A 54 10.20 16.43 14.43
CA VAL A 54 9.21 15.42 14.07
C VAL A 54 9.95 14.22 13.49
N GLN A 55 10.31 13.27 14.36
CA GLN A 55 10.70 11.95 13.88
C GLN A 55 9.42 11.21 13.49
N ARG A 56 9.23 10.91 12.20
CA ARG A 56 8.21 9.96 11.75
C ARG A 56 8.92 8.84 11.01
N ILE A 57 8.63 7.61 11.40
CA ILE A 57 9.18 6.42 10.74
C ILE A 57 8.14 5.97 9.72
N LEU A 58 8.56 5.88 8.46
CA LEU A 58 7.78 5.26 7.39
C LEU A 58 8.20 3.79 7.32
N THR A 59 7.29 2.90 7.66
CA THR A 59 7.56 1.46 7.58
C THR A 59 6.80 0.86 6.40
N TRP A 60 7.54 0.35 5.42
CA TRP A 60 7.00 -0.28 4.23
C TRP A 60 6.84 -1.79 4.43
N TYR A 61 5.65 -2.31 4.13
CA TYR A 61 5.36 -3.73 4.15
C TYR A 61 4.90 -4.17 2.76
N PHE A 62 5.67 -5.04 2.12
CA PHE A 62 5.28 -5.70 0.88
C PHE A 62 4.55 -6.99 1.23
N ILE A 63 3.28 -7.08 0.84
CA ILE A 63 2.36 -8.14 1.26
C ILE A 63 1.82 -8.90 0.04
N PRO A 64 2.22 -10.16 -0.16
CA PRO A 64 1.63 -11.08 -1.12
C PRO A 64 0.72 -12.13 -0.45
N ASP A 65 0.16 -12.99 -1.29
CA ASP A 65 -0.49 -14.24 -0.87
C ASP A 65 0.51 -15.29 -0.33
N THR A 66 1.76 -15.29 -0.81
CA THR A 66 2.82 -16.25 -0.42
C THR A 66 4.11 -15.55 0.02
N LEU A 67 4.96 -16.21 0.82
CA LEU A 67 6.30 -15.68 1.16
C LEU A 67 7.33 -15.88 0.05
N ASP A 68 6.96 -16.57 -1.03
CA ASP A 68 7.83 -16.75 -2.18
C ASP A 68 8.10 -15.41 -2.90
N PRO A 69 9.34 -15.15 -3.35
CA PRO A 69 9.66 -13.96 -4.12
C PRO A 69 8.77 -13.81 -5.36
N ILE A 70 8.10 -12.67 -5.48
CA ILE A 70 7.18 -12.41 -6.59
C ILE A 70 7.93 -11.89 -7.81
N THR A 71 7.61 -12.46 -8.97
CA THR A 71 8.04 -11.92 -10.26
C THR A 71 7.22 -10.67 -10.60
N ALA A 72 7.91 -9.58 -10.92
CA ALA A 72 7.31 -8.38 -11.48
C ALA A 72 7.51 -8.34 -13.00
N THR A 73 6.85 -7.42 -13.71
CA THR A 73 7.00 -7.29 -15.18
C THR A 73 8.43 -7.00 -15.65
N SER A 74 9.27 -6.48 -14.76
CA SER A 74 10.68 -6.19 -15.03
C SER A 74 11.49 -6.13 -13.73
N GLY A 75 12.81 -6.25 -13.83
CA GLY A 75 13.71 -6.16 -12.68
C GLY A 75 13.80 -7.45 -11.84
N PRO A 76 14.45 -7.38 -10.67
CA PRO A 76 14.60 -8.53 -9.77
C PRO A 76 13.26 -8.90 -9.11
N LYS A 77 13.15 -10.15 -8.66
CA LYS A 77 12.00 -10.58 -7.86
C LYS A 77 11.92 -9.78 -6.57
N GLN A 78 10.71 -9.36 -6.22
CA GLN A 78 10.47 -8.62 -4.99
C GLN A 78 10.35 -9.59 -3.81
N LEU A 79 11.09 -9.30 -2.74
CA LEU A 79 11.07 -10.11 -1.52
C LEU A 79 9.89 -9.66 -0.64
N PRO A 80 8.97 -10.57 -0.29
CA PRO A 80 7.89 -10.27 0.65
C PRO A 80 8.42 -9.93 2.02
N THR A 81 7.72 -9.03 2.72
CA THR A 81 7.99 -8.77 4.14
C THR A 81 7.05 -9.55 5.04
N HIS A 82 5.80 -9.71 4.61
CA HIS A 82 4.71 -10.37 5.34
C HIS A 82 3.80 -11.06 4.32
N THR A 83 3.01 -12.02 4.78
CA THR A 83 1.94 -12.63 3.97
C THR A 83 0.57 -12.20 4.45
N LEU A 84 -0.37 -12.27 3.53
CA LEU A 84 -1.79 -12.30 3.83
C LEU A 84 -2.10 -13.57 4.65
N SER A 85 -2.39 -13.42 5.94
CA SER A 85 -2.92 -14.53 6.75
C SER A 85 -4.38 -14.86 6.37
N GLU A 86 -5.08 -13.84 5.88
CA GLU A 86 -6.45 -13.86 5.37
C GLU A 86 -6.37 -13.48 3.89
N GLY A 87 -6.98 -14.25 2.98
CA GLY A 87 -6.85 -14.02 1.53
C GLY A 87 -7.19 -12.58 1.12
N CYS A 88 -6.67 -12.15 -0.03
CA CYS A 88 -6.68 -10.75 -0.51
C CYS A 88 -8.02 -10.01 -0.30
N THR A 89 -9.16 -10.63 -0.63
CA THR A 89 -10.48 -10.03 -0.47
C THR A 89 -10.81 -9.67 0.98
N GLU A 90 -10.53 -10.56 1.93
CA GLU A 90 -10.85 -10.34 3.34
C GLU A 90 -9.92 -9.29 3.96
N PHE A 91 -8.64 -9.30 3.55
CA PHE A 91 -7.71 -8.23 3.91
C PHE A 91 -8.21 -6.86 3.45
N VAL A 92 -8.59 -6.72 2.18
CA VAL A 92 -9.10 -5.45 1.63
C VAL A 92 -10.36 -5.00 2.36
N LYS A 93 -11.33 -5.89 2.59
CA LYS A 93 -12.58 -5.55 3.32
C LYS A 93 -12.29 -5.08 4.74
N LYS A 94 -11.43 -5.79 5.47
CA LYS A 94 -11.06 -5.47 6.84
C LYS A 94 -10.38 -4.10 6.92
N ARG A 95 -9.45 -3.82 6.01
CA ARG A 95 -8.79 -2.51 5.92
C ARG A 95 -9.75 -1.42 5.48
N TRP A 96 -10.67 -1.70 4.57
CA TRP A 96 -11.70 -0.74 4.13
C TRP A 96 -12.68 -0.34 5.25
N ALA A 97 -12.91 -1.23 6.21
CA ALA A 97 -13.74 -0.98 7.38
C ALA A 97 -13.04 -0.13 8.45
N ASP A 98 -11.71 -0.02 8.41
CA ASP A 98 -10.94 0.82 9.33
C ASP A 98 -10.99 2.29 8.87
N PRO A 99 -11.61 3.21 9.63
CA PRO A 99 -11.72 4.62 9.25
C PRO A 99 -10.37 5.35 9.20
N LYS A 100 -9.29 4.74 9.72
CA LYS A 100 -7.93 5.30 9.68
C LYS A 100 -7.11 4.76 8.52
N ALA A 101 -7.60 3.76 7.79
CA ALA A 101 -6.91 3.22 6.63
C ALA A 101 -7.21 4.07 5.39
N LEU A 102 -6.15 4.57 4.76
CA LEU A 102 -6.23 5.25 3.47
C LEU A 102 -5.82 4.29 2.36
N PHE A 103 -6.60 4.20 1.28
CA PHE A 103 -6.25 3.41 0.09
C PHE A 103 -5.73 4.32 -1.04
N LEU A 104 -4.55 3.98 -1.55
CA LEU A 104 -3.99 4.54 -2.77
C LEU A 104 -3.89 3.46 -3.84
N THR A 105 -4.56 3.70 -4.95
CA THR A 105 -4.60 2.76 -6.07
C THR A 105 -3.85 3.31 -7.28
N VAL A 106 -3.02 2.49 -7.93
CA VAL A 106 -2.23 2.90 -9.12
C VAL A 106 -2.55 2.02 -10.31
N CYS A 107 -2.64 2.64 -11.51
CA CYS A 107 -2.93 1.98 -12.78
C CYS A 107 -4.27 1.23 -12.73
N ASN A 108 -4.25 -0.09 -12.53
CA ASN A 108 -5.46 -0.91 -12.45
C ASN A 108 -5.85 -1.24 -10.99
N GLY A 109 -5.24 -0.57 -10.02
CA GLY A 109 -5.46 -0.73 -8.58
C GLY A 109 -6.94 -0.88 -8.20
N SER A 110 -7.72 0.06 -8.69
CA SER A 110 -9.17 0.12 -8.52
C SER A 110 -9.95 -1.12 -8.98
N LEU A 111 -9.43 -1.93 -9.92
CA LEU A 111 -10.11 -3.17 -10.35
C LEU A 111 -10.10 -4.24 -9.26
N VAL A 112 -9.03 -4.32 -8.45
CA VAL A 112 -8.96 -5.31 -7.37
C VAL A 112 -9.86 -4.89 -6.23
N LEU A 113 -9.85 -3.61 -5.85
CA LEU A 113 -10.85 -3.09 -4.90
C LEU A 113 -12.27 -3.35 -5.39
N ALA A 114 -12.57 -3.09 -6.67
CA ALA A 114 -13.90 -3.34 -7.23
C ALA A 114 -14.31 -4.83 -7.11
N GLN A 115 -13.40 -5.76 -7.37
CA GLN A 115 -13.66 -7.20 -7.25
C GLN A 115 -14.01 -7.65 -5.82
N THR A 116 -13.61 -6.89 -4.80
CA THR A 116 -13.95 -7.20 -3.41
C THR A 116 -15.34 -6.70 -2.99
N GLY A 117 -16.01 -5.91 -3.83
CA GLY A 117 -17.30 -5.28 -3.55
C GLY A 117 -17.22 -4.02 -2.66
N VAL A 118 -16.03 -3.63 -2.19
CA VAL A 118 -15.89 -2.47 -1.28
C VAL A 118 -16.20 -1.12 -1.95
N LEU A 119 -16.17 -1.08 -3.28
CA LEU A 119 -16.51 0.10 -4.08
C LEU A 119 -17.98 0.18 -4.48
N ASP A 120 -18.81 -0.82 -4.14
CA ASP A 120 -20.22 -0.86 -4.53
C ASP A 120 -20.97 0.38 -4.02
N GLY A 121 -21.61 1.11 -4.94
CA GLY A 121 -22.32 2.36 -4.61
C GLY A 121 -21.43 3.59 -4.45
N THR A 122 -20.12 3.50 -4.70
CA THR A 122 -19.20 4.65 -4.69
C THR A 122 -18.86 5.13 -6.11
N THR A 123 -18.92 6.43 -6.36
CA THR A 123 -18.35 7.02 -7.58
C THR A 123 -16.85 7.21 -7.41
N SER A 124 -16.05 6.27 -7.93
CA SER A 124 -14.59 6.39 -8.00
C SER A 124 -14.15 6.80 -9.41
N ALA A 125 -13.29 7.83 -9.50
CA ALA A 125 -12.36 7.91 -10.60
C ALA A 125 -11.23 6.87 -10.32
N PRO A 126 -10.57 6.30 -11.33
CA PRO A 126 -9.56 5.25 -11.13
C PRO A 126 -8.35 5.68 -10.27
N THR A 127 -8.23 6.96 -9.90
CA THR A 127 -7.19 7.56 -9.06
C THR A 127 -7.74 8.28 -7.81
N LYS A 128 -8.94 7.91 -7.34
CA LYS A 128 -9.58 8.59 -6.19
C LYS A 128 -9.22 7.94 -4.86
N TRP A 129 -8.82 8.80 -3.93
CA TRP A 129 -8.56 8.53 -2.51
C TRP A 129 -9.89 8.43 -1.74
N ARG A 130 -9.99 7.51 -0.79
CA ARG A 130 -11.03 7.49 0.25
C ARG A 130 -10.39 7.78 1.58
#